data_AF-A0A8E2JA21-F1
#
_entry.id   AF-A0A8E2JA21-F1
#
_cell.length_a   1.000
_cell.length_b   1.000
_cell.length_c   1.000
_cell.angle_alpha   90.00
_cell.angle_beta   90.00
_cell.angle_gamma   90.00
#
_symmetry.space_group_name_H-M   'P 1'
#
loop_
_entity.id
_entity.type
_entity.pdbx_description
1 polymer ?
#
loop_
_entity_poly.entity_id
_entity_poly.type
_entity_poly.pdbx_seq_one_letter_code
_entity_poly.pdbx_strand_id
1 'polypeptide(L)' 'MGYRYADSAEKLALAGLTPQDSELVDPKRIKGYPVQMECELVTVCHTMADLALAVGIRVLRVCGAVVEGRRA' A
#
# COMPACT_ATOMS: atom_id res chain seq x y z
N MET A 1 11.77 13.97 16.51
CA MET A 1 11.76 12.51 16.68
C MET A 1 11.77 11.87 15.30
N GLY A 2 12.93 11.31 14.90
CA GLY A 2 13.09 10.70 13.57
C GLY A 2 12.46 9.31 13.53
N TYR A 3 11.81 8.99 12.43
CA TYR A 3 11.26 7.66 12.15
C TYR A 3 12.37 6.62 12.28
N ARG A 4 12.24 5.67 13.24
CA ARG A 4 13.30 4.71 13.59
C ARG A 4 13.69 3.77 12.43
N TYR A 5 12.80 3.63 11.45
CA TYR A 5 12.98 2.78 10.28
C TYR A 5 12.98 3.68 9.04
N ALA A 6 14.18 4.06 8.61
CA ALA A 6 14.38 4.92 7.45
C ALA A 6 14.05 4.21 6.14
N ASP A 7 14.14 2.87 6.12
CA ASP A 7 13.89 2.03 4.96
C ASP A 7 12.56 1.24 5.11
N SER A 8 11.78 1.21 4.04
CA SER A 8 10.62 0.34 3.89
C SER A 8 10.97 -1.15 3.98
N ALA A 9 12.13 -1.58 3.48
CA ALA A 9 12.57 -2.97 3.49
C ALA A 9 12.82 -3.48 4.93
N GLU A 10 13.41 -2.65 5.79
CA GLU A 10 13.66 -2.99 7.19
C GLU A 10 12.35 -3.24 7.95
N LYS A 11 11.33 -2.40 7.71
CA LYS A 11 10.00 -2.56 8.33
C LYS A 11 9.34 -3.88 7.93
N LEU A 12 9.40 -4.22 6.65
CA LEU A 12 8.80 -5.45 6.13
C LEU A 12 9.54 -6.68 6.68
N ALA A 13 10.87 -6.64 6.75
CA ALA A 13 11.67 -7.72 7.32
C ALA A 13 11.37 -7.95 8.81
N LEU A 14 11.30 -6.89 9.61
CA LEU A 14 10.94 -6.97 11.04
C LEU A 14 9.53 -7.52 11.26
N ALA A 15 8.61 -7.26 10.33
CA ALA A 15 7.25 -7.79 10.35
C ALA A 15 7.12 -9.21 9.76
N GLY A 16 8.22 -9.82 9.28
CA GLY A 16 8.18 -11.14 8.62
C GLY A 16 7.42 -11.13 7.29
N LEU A 17 7.29 -9.97 6.63
CA LEU A 17 6.57 -9.81 5.38
C LEU A 17 7.53 -9.93 4.19
N THR A 18 7.07 -10.65 3.16
CA THR A 18 7.85 -10.81 1.93
C THR A 18 7.38 -9.78 0.89
N PRO A 19 8.22 -8.81 0.50
CA PRO A 19 7.87 -7.90 -0.57
C PRO A 19 7.82 -8.62 -1.94
N GLN A 20 6.93 -8.15 -2.80
CA GLN A 20 6.73 -8.59 -4.18
C GLN A 20 6.69 -7.34 -5.07
N ASP A 21 7.38 -7.37 -6.21
CA ASP A 21 7.35 -6.24 -7.13
C ASP A 21 5.93 -5.96 -7.65
N SER A 22 5.60 -4.68 -7.64
CA SER A 22 4.42 -4.12 -8.30
C SER A 22 4.68 -4.00 -9.79
N GLU A 23 3.61 -3.97 -10.59
CA GLU A 23 3.74 -3.92 -12.05
C GLU A 23 3.82 -2.48 -12.58
N LEU A 24 3.12 -1.55 -11.93
CA LEU A 24 2.90 -0.18 -12.43
C LEU A 24 3.51 0.90 -11.55
N VAL A 25 3.94 0.58 -10.33
CA VAL A 25 4.47 1.54 -9.35
C VAL A 25 5.70 0.98 -8.65
N ASP A 26 6.58 1.85 -8.15
CA ASP A 26 7.79 1.43 -7.41
C ASP A 26 7.48 0.79 -6.03
N PRO A 27 6.52 1.29 -5.23
CA PRO A 27 6.16 0.66 -3.96
C PRO A 27 5.75 -0.80 -4.14
N LYS A 28 6.41 -1.70 -3.40
CA LYS A 28 6.21 -3.15 -3.50
C LYS A 28 4.90 -3.60 -2.86
N ARG A 29 4.25 -4.59 -3.47
CA ARG A 29 3.18 -5.38 -2.85
C ARG A 29 3.74 -6.35 -1.81
N ILE A 30 2.87 -6.95 -1.01
CA ILE A 30 3.22 -7.99 -0.04
C ILE A 30 2.73 -9.34 -0.57
N LYS A 31 3.63 -10.32 -0.65
CA LYS A 31 3.30 -11.67 -1.11
C LYS A 31 2.28 -12.31 -0.15
N GLY A 32 1.28 -13.00 -0.72
CA GLY A 32 0.27 -13.73 0.04
C GLY A 32 -0.92 -12.89 0.54
N TYR A 33 -0.91 -11.56 0.35
CA TYR A 33 -2.07 -10.73 0.64
C TYR A 33 -3.12 -10.84 -0.46
N PRO A 34 -4.41 -11.05 -0.13
CA PRO A 34 -5.43 -11.49 -1.08
C PRO A 34 -5.81 -10.42 -2.10
N VAL A 35 -5.83 -9.14 -1.70
CA VAL A 35 -6.16 -8.00 -2.55
C VAL A 35 -5.26 -6.83 -2.16
N GLN A 36 -4.65 -6.21 -3.16
CA GLN A 36 -3.81 -5.01 -3.02
C GLN A 36 -4.06 -4.08 -4.21
N MET A 37 -3.84 -2.78 -4.01
CA MET A 37 -4.03 -1.78 -5.05
C MET A 37 -2.73 -1.05 -5.34
N GLU A 38 -2.37 -0.96 -6.62
CA GLU A 38 -1.31 -0.10 -7.10
C GLU A 38 -1.96 1.24 -7.47
N CYS A 39 -1.48 2.32 -6.85
CA CYS A 39 -2.16 3.61 -6.88
C CYS A 39 -1.19 4.74 -7.17
N GLU A 40 -1.72 5.78 -7.79
CA GLU A 40 -1.06 7.07 -7.94
C GLU A 40 -1.72 8.10 -7.00
N LEU A 41 -0.90 8.94 -6.38
CA LEU A 41 -1.37 10.03 -5.54
C LEU A 41 -1.87 11.18 -6.41
N VAL A 42 -3.13 11.56 -6.25
CA VAL A 42 -3.78 12.62 -7.05
C VAL A 42 -3.87 13.92 -6.27
N THR A 43 -4.14 13.86 -4.97
CA THR A 43 -4.32 15.06 -4.14
C THR A 43 -3.90 14.79 -2.72
N VAL A 44 -3.33 15.81 -2.08
CA VAL A 44 -2.99 15.83 -0.66
C VAL A 44 -3.67 17.02 -0.02
N CYS A 45 -4.52 16.76 0.96
CA CYS A 45 -5.21 17.77 1.76
C CYS A 45 -4.72 17.67 3.20
N HIS A 46 -4.01 18.69 3.65
CA HIS A 46 -3.67 18.86 5.05
C HIS A 46 -4.90 19.39 5.80
N THR A 47 -5.30 18.71 6.86
CA THR A 47 -6.49 19.09 7.65
C THR A 47 -6.15 19.11 9.14
N MET A 48 -6.94 19.88 9.91
CA MET A 48 -6.78 19.99 11.37
C MET A 48 -5.36 20.37 11.83
N ALA A 49 -4.79 21.47 11.29
CA ALA A 49 -3.46 21.96 11.67
C ALA A 49 -2.36 20.88 11.58
N ASP A 50 -2.33 20.15 10.46
CA ASP A 50 -1.38 19.06 10.16
C ASP A 50 -1.50 17.81 11.05
N LEU A 51 -2.56 17.70 11.86
CA LEU A 51 -2.83 16.48 12.63
C LEU A 51 -3.45 15.35 11.79
N ALA A 52 -4.02 15.69 10.63
CA ALA A 52 -4.64 14.72 9.74
C ALA A 52 -4.30 14.99 8.27
N LEU A 53 -4.00 13.89 7.56
CA LEU A 53 -3.74 13.90 6.13
C LEU A 53 -4.87 13.17 5.39
N ALA A 54 -5.56 13.87 4.51
CA ALA A 54 -6.47 13.26 3.55
C ALA A 54 -5.78 13.16 2.19
N VAL A 55 -5.82 11.98 1.56
CA VAL A 55 -5.22 11.75 0.24
C VAL A 55 -6.27 11.24 -0.74
N GLY A 56 -6.31 11.86 -1.91
CA GLY A 56 -7.03 11.36 -3.07
C GLY A 56 -6.10 10.46 -3.88
N ILE A 57 -6.56 9.25 -4.22
CA ILE A 57 -5.77 8.27 -4.98
C ILE A 57 -6.51 7.82 -6.23
N ARG A 58 -5.76 7.56 -7.30
CA ARG A 58 -6.24 6.89 -8.49
C ARG A 58 -5.73 5.45 -8.47
N VAL A 59 -6.64 4.49 -8.47
CA VAL A 59 -6.29 3.06 -8.59
C VAL A 59 -5.88 2.80 -10.03
N LEU A 60 -4.62 2.37 -10.21
CA LEU A 60 -4.09 1.96 -11.50
C LEU A 60 -4.37 0.47 -11.75
N ARG A 61 -4.29 -0.34 -10.68
CA ARG A 61 -4.52 -1.79 -10.75
C ARG A 61 -4.98 -2.34 -9.42
N VAL A 62 -5.86 -3.34 -9.47
CA VAL A 62 -6.19 -4.22 -8.33
C VAL A 62 -5.52 -5.58 -8.57
N CYS A 63 -4.61 -5.94 -7.67
CA CYS A 63 -3.83 -7.18 -7.71
C CYS A 63 -4.39 -8.14 -6.66
N GLY A 64 -4.93 -9.27 -7.09
CA GLY A 64 -5.47 -10.28 -6.18
C GLY A 64 -5.98 -11.49 -6.92
N ALA A 65 -6.12 -12.61 -6.19
CA ALA A 65 -6.91 -13.72 -6.71
C ALA A 65 -8.37 -13.26 -6.78
N VAL A 66 -9.03 -13.46 -7.92
CA VAL A 66 -10.49 -13.41 -7.97
C VAL A 66 -10.98 -14.39 -6.91
N VAL A 67 -11.61 -13.90 -5.85
CA VAL A 67 -12.38 -14.76 -4.96
C VAL A 67 -13.60 -15.15 -5.80
N GLU A 68 -13.46 -16.21 -6.60
CA GLU A 68 -14.61 -16.82 -7.26
C GLU A 68 -15.66 -17.08 -6.18
N GLY A 69 -16.84 -16.52 -6.40
CA GLY A 69 -17.78 -16.23 -5.33
C GLY A 69 -18.12 -17.43 -4.47
N ARG A 70 -18.21 -17.22 -3.16
CA ARG A 70 -19.24 -17.94 -2.39
C ARG A 70 -20.60 -17.39 -2.84
N ARG A 71 -21.16 -18.00 -3.88
CA ARG A 71 -22.62 -18.12 -3.95
C ARG A 71 -23.02 -19.07 -2.82
N ALA A 72 -23.61 -18.52 -1.77
CA ALA A 72 -24.53 -19.26 -0.93
C ALA A 72 -25.84 -19.46 -1.69
#